data_AF-A0A6P7U1Y2-F1
#
_entry.id   AF-A0A6P7U1Y2-F1
#
_cell.length_a   1.000
_cell.length_b   1.000
_cell.length_c   1.000
_cell.angle_alpha   90.00
_cell.angle_beta   90.00
_cell.angle_gamma   90.00
#
_symmetry.space_group_name_H-M   'P 1'
#
loop_
_entity.id
_entity.type
_entity.pdbx_description
1 polymer ?
#
loop_
_entity_poly.entity_id
_entity_poly.type
_entity_poly.pdbx_seq_one_letter_code
_entity_poly.pdbx_strand_id
1 'polypeptide(L)'
;MHSEHVHKSEEFFKRKLEEFDNQTKSLKKLVSVSSNALLASYKVSYRIAKCKKPHNIGETLVLPAAIDMVEAMFGESYAKQLQQIPLADNTVARRIDDISEDLCDQLVSRLRNCKFAIQVDEGADINKNAHLIAYVRYAEEKNNIEWINCVGLCTDGAQSMSGNKSGLQALVKNRAPEIIRTHCMLHRSALVSKNMSPELNDIFAQITKVINYIKHSRNLNGI
;
A
#
# COMPACT_ATOMS: atom_id res chain seq x y z
N MET A 1 11.02 28.97 -29.21
CA MET A 1 10.97 30.20 -28.38
C MET A 1 9.58 30.81 -28.54
N HIS A 2 8.95 31.32 -27.48
CA HIS A 2 7.63 31.97 -27.60
C HIS A 2 7.77 33.27 -28.41
N SER A 3 6.92 33.48 -29.42
CA SER A 3 7.04 34.58 -30.39
C SER A 3 7.10 35.97 -29.74
N GLU A 4 6.38 36.15 -28.64
CA GLU A 4 6.27 37.41 -27.90
C GLU A 4 7.54 37.84 -27.14
N HIS A 5 8.57 36.99 -27.05
CA HIS A 5 9.73 37.21 -26.17
C HIS A 5 11.08 37.16 -26.90
N VAL A 6 11.07 37.08 -28.23
CA VAL A 6 12.27 36.93 -29.09
C VAL A 6 13.23 38.14 -29.02
N HIS A 7 12.73 39.33 -28.68
CA HIS A 7 13.52 40.57 -28.64
C HIS A 7 13.71 41.16 -27.22
N LYS A 8 13.47 40.38 -26.16
CA LYS A 8 13.57 40.88 -24.78
C LYS A 8 14.99 40.69 -24.24
N SER A 9 15.48 41.67 -23.47
CA SER A 9 16.84 41.66 -22.91
C SER A 9 17.02 40.60 -21.82
N GLU A 10 18.27 40.22 -21.55
CA GLU A 10 18.61 39.32 -20.43
C GLU A 10 18.08 39.83 -19.07
N GLU A 11 18.12 41.14 -18.86
CA GLU A 11 17.58 41.82 -17.68
C GLU A 11 16.06 41.66 -17.52
N PHE A 12 15.31 41.63 -18.63
CA PHE A 12 13.87 41.33 -18.59
C PHE A 12 13.62 39.93 -18.01
N PHE A 13 14.41 38.93 -18.43
CA PHE A 13 14.27 37.56 -17.94
C PHE A 13 14.75 37.41 -16.48
N LYS A 14 15.85 38.08 -16.09
CA LYS A 14 16.30 38.11 -14.68
C LYS A 14 15.23 38.68 -13.75
N ARG A 15 14.65 39.84 -14.09
CA ARG A 15 13.55 40.44 -13.32
C ARG A 15 12.29 39.57 -13.31
N LYS A 16 11.97 38.88 -14.42
CA LYS A 16 10.85 37.93 -14.45
C LYS A 16 11.08 36.70 -13.57
N LEU A 17 12.32 36.22 -13.47
CA LEU A 17 12.69 35.15 -12.54
C LEU A 17 12.51 35.59 -11.09
N GLU A 18 12.97 36.79 -10.72
CA GLU A 18 12.75 37.36 -9.39
C GLU A 18 11.27 37.56 -9.04
N GLU A 19 10.45 38.04 -9.99
CA GLU A 19 8.99 38.10 -9.83
C GLU A 19 8.39 36.72 -9.56
N PHE A 20 8.75 35.70 -10.35
CA PHE A 20 8.27 34.34 -10.17
C PHE A 20 8.72 33.74 -8.84
N ASP A 21 9.97 33.95 -8.43
CA ASP A 21 10.48 33.51 -7.14
C ASP A 21 9.75 34.17 -5.97
N ASN A 22 9.47 35.47 -6.06
CA ASN A 22 8.78 36.21 -5.01
C ASN A 22 7.27 35.85 -4.94
N GLN A 23 6.63 35.60 -6.08
CA GLN A 23 5.29 35.00 -6.13
C GLN A 23 5.29 33.59 -5.52
N THR A 24 6.26 32.75 -5.87
CA THR A 24 6.40 31.37 -5.36
C THR A 24 6.68 31.34 -3.86
N LYS A 25 7.52 32.24 -3.34
CA LYS A 25 7.76 32.42 -1.89
C LYS A 25 6.48 32.86 -1.16
N SER A 26 5.70 33.76 -1.76
CA SER A 26 4.43 34.22 -1.19
C SER A 26 3.39 33.11 -1.16
N LEU A 27 3.26 32.33 -2.24
CA LEU A 27 2.42 31.12 -2.30
C LEU A 27 2.84 30.08 -1.27
N LYS A 28 4.15 29.78 -1.15
CA LYS A 28 4.68 28.86 -0.13
C LYS A 28 4.35 29.30 1.29
N LYS A 29 4.36 30.62 1.57
CA LYS A 29 3.98 31.19 2.88
C LYS A 29 2.46 31.18 3.13
N LEU A 30 1.64 31.27 2.08
CA LEU A 30 0.18 31.18 2.19
C LEU A 30 -0.29 29.72 2.39
N VAL A 31 0.43 28.76 1.80
CA VAL A 31 0.10 27.33 1.82
C VAL A 31 0.87 26.57 2.93
N SER A 32 1.76 27.22 3.68
CA SER A 32 2.53 26.59 4.75
C SER A 32 1.64 26.23 5.95
N VAL A 33 1.23 24.97 6.00
CA VAL A 33 0.60 24.33 7.16
C VAL A 33 1.58 24.31 8.34
N SER A 34 1.12 24.60 9.56
CA SER A 34 1.98 24.52 10.75
C SER A 34 2.49 23.08 10.97
N SER A 35 3.70 22.93 11.52
CA SER A 35 4.31 21.61 11.79
C SER A 35 3.39 20.71 12.64
N ASN A 36 2.72 21.30 13.64
CA ASN A 36 1.76 20.61 14.49
C ASN A 36 0.50 20.17 13.72
N ALA A 37 -0.06 21.03 12.86
CA ALA A 37 -1.21 20.67 12.03
C ALA A 37 -0.85 19.56 11.01
N LEU A 38 0.33 19.63 10.39
CA LEU A 38 0.83 18.59 9.49
C LEU A 38 0.98 17.25 10.22
N LEU A 39 1.63 17.24 11.40
CA LEU A 39 1.82 16.04 12.23
C LEU A 39 0.48 15.45 12.71
N ALA A 40 -0.45 16.29 13.16
CA ALA A 40 -1.80 15.85 13.54
C ALA A 40 -2.50 15.17 12.35
N SER A 41 -2.32 15.72 11.15
CA SER A 41 -2.95 15.21 9.94
C SER A 41 -2.37 13.87 9.45
N TYR A 42 -1.04 13.66 9.53
CA TYR A 42 -0.43 12.34 9.36
C TYR A 42 -0.96 11.33 10.40
N LYS A 43 -1.04 11.73 11.68
CA LYS A 43 -1.57 10.88 12.77
C LYS A 43 -3.04 10.50 12.59
N VAL A 44 -3.85 11.30 11.90
CA VAL A 44 -5.24 10.95 11.54
C VAL A 44 -5.24 10.05 10.30
N SER A 45 -4.49 10.38 9.25
CA SER A 45 -4.38 9.57 8.02
C SER A 45 -3.94 8.13 8.32
N TYR A 46 -2.94 7.95 9.19
CA TYR A 46 -2.50 6.63 9.69
C TYR A 46 -3.64 5.84 10.37
N ARG A 47 -4.47 6.50 11.18
CA ARG A 47 -5.62 5.85 11.85
C ARG A 47 -6.72 5.46 10.86
N ILE A 48 -6.99 6.31 9.86
CA ILE A 48 -7.95 6.02 8.79
C ILE A 48 -7.54 4.75 8.03
N ALA A 49 -6.28 4.67 7.59
CA ALA A 49 -5.71 3.50 6.94
C ALA A 49 -5.75 2.24 7.83
N LYS A 50 -5.28 2.35 9.09
CA LYS A 50 -5.25 1.23 10.04
C LYS A 50 -6.66 0.66 10.33
N CYS A 51 -7.67 1.52 10.37
CA CYS A 51 -9.07 1.13 10.54
C CYS A 51 -9.79 0.77 9.23
N LYS A 52 -9.09 0.75 8.09
CA LYS A 52 -9.62 0.50 6.74
C LYS A 52 -10.86 1.34 6.42
N LYS A 53 -10.82 2.63 6.75
CA LYS A 53 -11.92 3.58 6.50
C LYS A 53 -11.69 4.35 5.19
N PRO A 54 -12.77 4.80 4.50
CA PRO A 54 -12.65 5.71 3.36
C PRO A 54 -11.86 6.98 3.71
N HIS A 55 -11.11 7.52 2.75
CA HIS A 55 -10.23 8.68 2.99
C HIS A 55 -11.05 9.94 3.38
N ASN A 56 -12.18 10.18 2.72
CA ASN A 56 -13.13 11.26 3.00
C ASN A 56 -13.70 11.29 4.44
N ILE A 57 -13.52 10.24 5.25
CA ILE A 57 -13.92 10.28 6.67
C ILE A 57 -13.17 11.37 7.45
N GLY A 58 -11.99 11.77 6.96
CA GLY A 58 -11.19 12.87 7.52
C GLY A 58 -11.94 14.20 7.52
N GLU A 59 -12.47 14.60 6.35
CA GLU A 59 -13.20 15.85 6.14
C GLU A 59 -14.69 15.76 6.54
N THR A 60 -15.35 14.62 6.34
CA THR A 60 -16.80 14.47 6.55
C THR A 60 -17.21 14.20 7.99
N LEU A 61 -16.31 13.67 8.84
CA LEU A 61 -16.64 13.27 10.21
C LEU A 61 -15.56 13.59 11.23
N VAL A 62 -14.30 13.21 10.97
CA VAL A 62 -13.23 13.30 11.98
C VAL A 62 -12.88 14.75 12.31
N LEU A 63 -12.76 15.62 11.30
CA LEU A 63 -12.46 17.04 11.53
C LEU A 63 -13.64 17.82 12.14
N PRO A 64 -14.88 17.72 11.62
CA PRO A 64 -16.04 18.37 12.25
C PRO A 64 -16.24 17.96 13.71
N ALA A 65 -16.25 16.66 14.02
CA ALA A 65 -16.44 16.20 15.40
C ALA A 65 -15.30 16.65 16.34
N ALA A 66 -14.07 16.77 15.84
CA ALA A 66 -12.96 17.30 16.62
C ALA A 66 -13.09 18.81 16.89
N ILE A 67 -13.63 19.58 15.93
CA ILE A 67 -13.95 21.00 16.09
C ILE A 67 -15.06 21.17 17.13
N ASP A 68 -16.18 20.45 16.99
CA ASP A 68 -17.33 20.53 17.92
C ASP A 68 -16.92 20.21 19.38
N MET A 69 -16.12 19.15 19.58
CA MET A 69 -15.61 18.78 20.90
C MET A 69 -14.69 19.87 21.49
N VAL A 70 -13.80 20.45 20.67
CA VAL A 70 -12.88 21.49 21.16
C VAL A 70 -13.60 22.81 21.43
N GLU A 71 -14.60 23.16 20.61
CA GLU A 71 -15.42 24.34 20.81
C GLU A 71 -16.23 24.25 22.11
N ALA A 72 -16.89 23.12 22.35
CA ALA A 72 -17.67 22.88 23.56
C ALA A 72 -16.82 22.81 24.84
N MET A 73 -15.59 22.28 24.77
CA MET A 73 -14.73 22.10 25.95
C MET A 73 -13.78 23.26 26.24
N PHE A 74 -13.28 23.95 25.21
CA PHE A 74 -12.21 24.95 25.33
C PHE A 74 -12.55 26.30 24.66
N GLY A 75 -13.60 26.35 23.84
CA GLY A 75 -14.07 27.56 23.16
C GLY A 75 -13.60 27.71 21.72
N GLU A 76 -14.32 28.55 20.98
CA GLU A 76 -14.19 28.78 19.53
C GLU A 76 -12.76 29.16 19.08
N SER A 77 -11.99 29.85 19.94
CA SER A 77 -10.61 30.28 19.65
C SER A 77 -9.62 29.12 19.49
N TYR A 78 -9.85 28.00 20.18
CA TYR A 78 -9.08 26.77 19.99
C TYR A 78 -9.62 25.94 18.82
N ALA A 79 -10.95 25.90 18.65
CA ALA A 79 -11.61 25.17 17.56
C ALA A 79 -11.16 25.68 16.17
N LYS A 80 -11.03 27.01 16.00
CA LYS A 80 -10.48 27.63 14.78
C LYS A 80 -9.06 27.18 14.41
N GLN A 81 -8.26 26.70 15.36
CA GLN A 81 -6.91 26.18 15.08
C GLN A 81 -6.97 24.81 14.39
N LEU A 82 -7.99 23.99 14.68
CA LEU A 82 -8.16 22.67 14.07
C LEU A 82 -8.51 22.75 12.58
N GLN A 83 -9.16 23.83 12.13
CA GLN A 83 -9.48 24.07 10.71
C GLN A 83 -8.22 24.10 9.81
N GLN A 84 -7.03 24.33 10.39
CA GLN A 84 -5.75 24.31 9.67
C GLN A 84 -5.21 22.88 9.41
N ILE A 85 -5.82 21.84 9.98
CA ILE A 85 -5.39 20.44 9.85
C ILE A 85 -5.90 19.88 8.50
N PRO A 86 -5.05 19.61 7.50
CA PRO A 86 -5.55 19.35 6.13
C PRO A 86 -6.00 17.90 5.96
N LEU A 87 -7.29 17.63 6.20
CA LEU A 87 -7.91 16.29 6.19
C LEU A 87 -8.81 16.02 4.98
N ALA A 88 -8.68 16.81 3.91
CA ALA A 88 -9.38 16.56 2.65
C ALA A 88 -9.04 15.19 2.06
N ASP A 89 -9.99 14.55 1.36
CA ASP A 89 -9.88 13.18 0.81
C ASP A 89 -8.55 12.91 0.08
N ASN A 90 -8.26 13.73 -0.95
CA ASN A 90 -7.00 13.69 -1.73
C ASN A 90 -5.71 13.95 -0.90
N THR A 91 -5.83 14.53 0.29
CA THR A 91 -4.67 14.75 1.19
C THR A 91 -4.50 13.59 2.16
N VAL A 92 -5.60 12.98 2.62
CA VAL A 92 -5.56 11.73 3.39
C VAL A 92 -4.97 10.62 2.52
N ALA A 93 -5.41 10.50 1.25
CA ALA A 93 -4.86 9.56 0.28
C ALA A 93 -3.33 9.68 0.15
N ARG A 94 -2.83 10.84 -0.27
CA ARG A 94 -1.39 11.08 -0.45
C ARG A 94 -0.58 10.81 0.81
N ARG A 95 -1.07 11.15 2.00
CA ARG A 95 -0.35 10.85 3.24
C ARG A 95 -0.34 9.37 3.60
N ILE A 96 -1.34 8.60 3.17
CA ILE A 96 -1.32 7.14 3.31
C ILE A 96 -0.28 6.56 2.34
N ASP A 97 -0.14 7.12 1.14
CA ASP A 97 0.91 6.76 0.19
C ASP A 97 2.31 7.11 0.76
N ASP A 98 2.51 8.35 1.26
CA ASP A 98 3.75 8.80 1.92
C ASP A 98 4.14 7.86 3.09
N ILE A 99 3.17 7.49 3.94
CA ILE A 99 3.38 6.53 5.05
C ILE A 99 3.70 5.13 4.51
N SER A 100 3.07 4.70 3.41
CA SER A 100 3.32 3.40 2.80
C SER A 100 4.72 3.32 2.21
N GLU A 101 5.21 4.40 1.58
CA GLU A 101 6.58 4.50 1.06
C GLU A 101 7.61 4.48 2.20
N ASP A 102 7.44 5.29 3.25
CA ASP A 102 8.29 5.25 4.46
C ASP A 102 8.30 3.87 5.13
N LEU A 103 7.15 3.21 5.26
CA LEU A 103 7.08 1.84 5.79
C LEU A 103 7.77 0.81 4.87
N CYS A 104 7.70 1.00 3.55
CA CYS A 104 8.43 0.16 2.59
C CYS A 104 9.95 0.38 2.70
N ASP A 105 10.41 1.62 2.78
CA ASP A 105 11.83 1.96 2.96
C ASP A 105 12.37 1.48 4.32
N GLN A 106 11.58 1.59 5.39
CA GLN A 106 11.90 1.01 6.69
C GLN A 106 11.96 -0.51 6.64
N LEU A 107 10.97 -1.18 6.00
CA LEU A 107 11.01 -2.63 5.85
C LEU A 107 12.21 -3.07 5.02
N VAL A 108 12.46 -2.42 3.89
CA VAL A 108 13.63 -2.66 3.05
C VAL A 108 14.88 -2.52 3.89
N SER A 109 15.10 -1.37 4.54
CA SER A 109 16.26 -1.09 5.40
C SER A 109 16.41 -2.00 6.62
N ARG A 110 15.41 -2.80 7.00
CA ARG A 110 15.51 -3.87 8.02
C ARG A 110 15.80 -5.24 7.41
N LEU A 111 15.02 -5.65 6.40
CA LEU A 111 15.27 -6.85 5.59
C LEU A 111 16.66 -6.85 5.00
N ARG A 112 17.21 -5.65 4.83
CA ARG A 112 18.57 -5.41 4.39
C ARG A 112 19.52 -6.30 5.18
N ASN A 113 19.27 -6.39 6.47
CA ASN A 113 20.31 -6.56 7.42
C ASN A 113 20.53 -8.00 7.88
N CYS A 114 19.61 -8.86 7.50
CA CYS A 114 19.30 -10.04 8.25
C CYS A 114 19.00 -11.20 7.32
N LYS A 115 19.11 -12.42 7.86
CA LYS A 115 18.58 -13.59 7.18
C LYS A 115 17.07 -13.49 7.16
N PHE A 116 16.51 -13.46 5.95
CA PHE A 116 15.07 -13.44 5.74
C PHE A 116 14.64 -14.61 4.86
N ALA A 117 13.38 -15.01 5.03
CA ALA A 117 12.66 -15.91 4.14
C ALA A 117 11.49 -15.14 3.52
N ILE A 118 11.24 -15.37 2.23
CA ILE A 118 10.12 -14.77 1.53
C ILE A 118 9.22 -15.87 0.97
N GLN A 119 7.92 -15.77 1.25
CA GLN A 119 6.89 -16.55 0.59
C GLN A 119 6.16 -15.63 -0.38
N VAL A 120 6.06 -16.04 -1.65
CA VAL A 120 5.35 -15.29 -2.68
C VAL A 120 4.26 -16.18 -3.25
N ASP A 121 3.04 -15.65 -3.28
CA ASP A 121 1.82 -16.34 -3.70
C ASP A 121 1.14 -15.51 -4.80
N GLU A 122 0.77 -16.17 -5.91
CA GLU A 122 0.09 -15.54 -7.05
C GLU A 122 -1.36 -16.02 -7.07
N GLY A 123 -2.31 -15.09 -6.92
CA GLY A 123 -3.73 -15.37 -6.99
C GLY A 123 -4.39 -14.61 -8.14
N ALA A 124 -5.50 -15.12 -8.68
CA ALA A 124 -6.33 -14.37 -9.63
C ALA A 124 -7.65 -13.93 -8.96
N ASP A 125 -8.07 -12.69 -9.19
CA ASP A 125 -9.41 -12.24 -8.79
C ASP A 125 -10.51 -12.79 -9.72
N ILE A 126 -11.77 -12.49 -9.42
CA ILE A 126 -12.93 -12.91 -10.25
C ILE A 126 -12.92 -12.32 -11.66
N ASN A 127 -12.14 -11.25 -11.90
CA ASN A 127 -11.97 -10.59 -13.19
C ASN A 127 -10.73 -11.12 -13.95
N LYS A 128 -10.02 -12.11 -13.39
CA LYS A 128 -8.74 -12.67 -13.88
C LYS A 128 -7.54 -11.72 -13.78
N ASN A 129 -7.61 -10.69 -12.94
CA ASN A 129 -6.44 -9.89 -12.59
C ASN A 129 -5.52 -10.70 -11.67
N ALA A 130 -4.25 -10.83 -12.03
CA ALA A 130 -3.24 -11.47 -11.18
C ALA A 130 -2.82 -10.52 -10.05
N HIS A 131 -2.90 -11.00 -8.82
CA HIS A 131 -2.45 -10.32 -7.60
C HIS A 131 -1.30 -11.12 -6.99
N LEU A 132 -0.16 -10.46 -6.80
CA LEU A 132 1.02 -11.04 -6.17
C LEU A 132 1.07 -10.62 -4.69
N ILE A 133 1.09 -11.59 -3.77
CA ILE A 133 1.21 -11.34 -2.33
C ILE A 133 2.56 -11.87 -1.85
N ALA A 134 3.35 -11.01 -1.22
CA ALA A 134 4.64 -11.38 -0.63
C ALA A 134 4.60 -11.26 0.90
N TYR A 135 4.91 -12.36 1.58
CA TYR A 135 5.11 -12.42 3.03
C TYR A 135 6.61 -12.54 3.30
N VAL A 136 7.18 -11.58 4.03
CA VAL A 136 8.59 -11.62 4.42
C VAL A 136 8.72 -11.88 5.92
N ARG A 137 9.57 -12.86 6.28
CA ARG A 137 9.88 -13.23 7.67
C ARG A 137 11.37 -13.04 7.90
N TYR A 138 11.74 -12.28 8.93
CA TYR A 138 13.13 -11.96 9.25
C TYR A 138 13.38 -11.93 10.76
N ALA A 139 14.64 -11.99 11.17
CA ALA A 139 15.11 -11.82 12.55
C ALA A 139 16.11 -10.64 12.61
N GLU A 140 16.03 -9.76 13.59
CA GLU A 140 16.65 -8.43 13.52
C GLU A 140 18.14 -8.39 13.92
N GLU A 141 19.04 -8.45 12.91
CA GLU A 141 20.50 -8.18 12.98
C GLU A 141 20.94 -7.28 11.78
N LYS A 142 22.23 -7.20 11.33
CA LYS A 142 22.89 -6.07 10.57
C LYS A 142 23.62 -6.46 9.24
N ASN A 143 23.61 -5.76 8.05
CA ASN A 143 23.03 -4.44 7.67
C ASN A 143 22.72 -4.02 6.15
N ASN A 144 22.50 -4.86 5.11
CA ASN A 144 22.22 -4.41 3.68
C ASN A 144 21.52 -5.45 2.72
N ILE A 145 20.38 -5.15 2.01
CA ILE A 145 19.54 -6.18 1.27
C ILE A 145 20.37 -6.57 0.08
N GLU A 146 20.87 -7.76 0.20
CA GLU A 146 21.43 -8.52 -0.87
C GLU A 146 20.60 -9.81 -0.91
N TRP A 147 20.24 -10.25 -2.11
CA TRP A 147 19.48 -11.49 -2.28
C TRP A 147 20.20 -12.69 -1.66
N ILE A 148 21.53 -12.62 -1.51
CA ILE A 148 22.38 -13.56 -0.78
C ILE A 148 21.94 -13.78 0.69
N ASN A 149 21.27 -12.81 1.32
CA ASN A 149 20.73 -12.91 2.68
C ASN A 149 19.37 -13.63 2.72
N CYS A 150 18.75 -13.89 1.56
CA CYS A 150 17.51 -14.66 1.46
C CYS A 150 17.82 -16.16 1.57
N VAL A 151 17.55 -16.74 2.74
CA VAL A 151 17.85 -18.16 3.02
C VAL A 151 16.76 -19.11 2.54
N GLY A 152 15.55 -18.59 2.28
CA GLY A 152 14.40 -19.40 1.89
C GLY A 152 13.42 -18.67 0.98
N LEU A 153 13.06 -19.31 -0.14
CA LEU A 153 12.02 -18.88 -1.07
C LEU A 153 10.92 -19.95 -1.14
N CYS A 154 9.70 -19.56 -0.77
CA CYS A 154 8.51 -20.41 -0.87
C CYS A 154 7.60 -19.90 -2.00
N THR A 155 7.24 -20.76 -2.95
CA THR A 155 6.37 -20.41 -4.09
C THR A 155 5.29 -21.46 -4.31
N ASP A 156 4.13 -21.06 -4.83
CA ASP A 156 3.03 -21.97 -5.21
C ASP A 156 3.44 -23.07 -6.21
N GLY A 157 4.30 -22.73 -7.18
CA GLY A 157 4.76 -23.60 -8.25
C GLY A 157 4.20 -23.27 -9.64
N ALA A 158 3.42 -22.20 -9.80
CA ALA A 158 2.96 -21.71 -11.11
C ALA A 158 4.14 -21.51 -12.08
N GLN A 159 3.88 -21.55 -13.40
CA GLN A 159 4.96 -21.48 -14.41
C GLN A 159 5.76 -20.17 -14.35
N SER A 160 5.11 -19.07 -13.97
CA SER A 160 5.69 -17.76 -13.61
C SER A 160 6.71 -17.85 -12.46
N MET A 161 6.53 -18.80 -11.55
CA MET A 161 7.29 -18.94 -10.31
C MET A 161 8.36 -20.03 -10.42
N SER A 162 8.01 -21.20 -10.97
CA SER A 162 8.85 -22.40 -11.06
C SER A 162 9.66 -22.54 -12.36
N GLY A 163 9.43 -21.67 -13.36
CA GLY A 163 10.06 -21.76 -14.68
C GLY A 163 11.59 -21.73 -14.65
N ASN A 164 12.24 -22.73 -15.25
CA ASN A 164 13.70 -22.95 -15.21
C ASN A 164 14.59 -21.88 -15.85
N LYS A 165 14.02 -20.91 -16.60
CA LYS A 165 14.78 -19.83 -17.26
C LYS A 165 14.31 -18.43 -16.84
N SER A 166 13.01 -18.20 -16.91
CA SER A 166 12.35 -16.91 -16.65
C SER A 166 11.51 -16.88 -15.36
N GLY A 167 11.37 -18.00 -14.66
CA GLY A 167 10.58 -18.08 -13.44
C GLY A 167 11.30 -17.45 -12.25
N LEU A 168 10.53 -16.96 -11.27
CA LEU A 168 11.07 -16.29 -10.07
C LEU A 168 12.16 -17.13 -9.37
N GLN A 169 11.95 -18.45 -9.23
CA GLN A 169 12.95 -19.35 -8.63
C GLN A 169 14.30 -19.34 -9.34
N ALA A 170 14.32 -19.26 -10.69
CA ALA A 170 15.56 -19.20 -11.46
C ALA A 170 16.25 -17.83 -11.31
N LEU A 171 15.47 -16.75 -11.37
CA LEU A 171 15.98 -15.39 -11.22
C LEU A 171 16.57 -15.13 -9.83
N VAL A 172 15.92 -15.63 -8.78
CA VAL A 172 16.42 -15.51 -7.39
C VAL A 172 17.64 -16.41 -7.19
N LYS A 173 17.65 -17.66 -7.69
CA LYS A 173 18.84 -18.54 -7.57
C LYS A 173 20.09 -17.93 -8.20
N ASN A 174 19.95 -17.19 -9.31
CA ASN A 174 21.07 -16.48 -9.94
C ASN A 174 21.66 -15.36 -9.06
N ARG A 175 20.90 -14.82 -8.11
CA ARG A 175 21.34 -13.79 -7.15
C ARG A 175 21.64 -14.34 -5.74
N ALA A 176 21.19 -15.55 -5.45
CA ALA A 176 21.29 -16.23 -4.16
C ALA A 176 21.46 -17.75 -4.39
N PRO A 177 22.68 -18.23 -4.69
CA PRO A 177 22.89 -19.63 -5.09
C PRO A 177 22.47 -20.66 -4.04
N GLU A 178 22.68 -20.33 -2.76
CA GLU A 178 22.41 -21.17 -1.58
C GLU A 178 20.93 -21.15 -1.13
N ILE A 179 20.03 -20.50 -1.87
CA ILE A 179 18.64 -20.32 -1.42
C ILE A 179 17.87 -21.65 -1.39
N ILE A 180 17.32 -21.97 -0.21
CA ILE A 180 16.43 -23.12 -0.03
C ILE A 180 15.10 -22.80 -0.71
N ARG A 181 14.71 -23.60 -1.72
CA ARG A 181 13.43 -23.44 -2.43
C ARG A 181 12.43 -24.48 -1.93
N THR A 182 11.26 -24.01 -1.50
CA THR A 182 10.15 -24.85 -1.05
C THR A 182 8.89 -24.56 -1.85
N HIS A 183 8.05 -25.58 -2.02
CA HIS A 183 6.69 -25.38 -2.52
C HIS A 183 5.77 -24.92 -1.39
N CYS A 184 4.84 -24.02 -1.70
CA CYS A 184 3.79 -23.59 -0.79
C CYS A 184 3.01 -24.80 -0.28
N MET A 185 3.06 -25.05 1.03
CA MET A 185 2.35 -26.19 1.65
C MET A 185 0.84 -26.10 1.42
N LEU A 186 0.26 -24.89 1.37
CA LEU A 186 -1.16 -24.68 1.09
C LEU A 186 -1.52 -25.11 -0.34
N HIS A 187 -0.72 -24.72 -1.34
CA HIS A 187 -0.91 -25.16 -2.72
C HIS A 187 -0.74 -26.68 -2.83
N ARG A 188 0.26 -27.26 -2.15
CA ARG A 188 0.50 -28.70 -2.15
C ARG A 188 -0.67 -29.49 -1.52
N SER A 189 -1.21 -29.02 -0.41
CA SER A 189 -2.42 -29.59 0.20
C SER A 189 -3.65 -29.44 -0.69
N ALA A 190 -3.81 -28.30 -1.38
CA ALA A 190 -4.91 -28.08 -2.33
C ALA A 190 -4.80 -28.91 -3.62
N LEU A 191 -3.59 -29.33 -4.01
CA LEU A 191 -3.38 -30.30 -5.09
C LEU A 191 -3.70 -31.72 -4.62
N VAL A 192 -3.23 -32.12 -3.43
CA VAL A 192 -3.57 -33.43 -2.84
C VAL A 192 -5.08 -33.56 -2.64
N SER A 193 -5.77 -32.48 -2.23
CA SER A 193 -7.22 -32.51 -2.08
C SER A 193 -7.97 -32.72 -3.41
N LYS A 194 -7.40 -32.36 -4.57
CA LYS A 194 -8.02 -32.68 -5.87
C LYS A 194 -7.98 -34.17 -6.21
N ASN A 195 -7.08 -34.94 -5.58
CA ASN A 195 -6.93 -36.38 -5.75
C ASN A 195 -7.41 -37.13 -4.48
N MET A 196 -8.45 -36.62 -3.81
CA MET A 196 -9.11 -37.34 -2.71
C MET A 196 -9.80 -38.62 -3.18
N SER A 197 -10.11 -39.51 -2.24
CA SER A 197 -10.86 -40.74 -2.53
C SER A 197 -12.27 -40.44 -3.05
N PRO A 198 -12.91 -41.37 -3.78
CA PRO A 198 -14.25 -41.16 -4.34
C PRO A 198 -15.29 -40.74 -3.29
N GLU A 199 -15.24 -41.33 -2.09
CA GLU A 199 -16.17 -41.09 -0.99
C GLU A 199 -16.07 -39.65 -0.47
N LEU A 200 -14.85 -39.11 -0.39
CA LEU A 200 -14.63 -37.71 -0.01
C LEU A 200 -15.07 -36.76 -1.12
N ASN A 201 -14.80 -37.07 -2.39
CA ASN A 201 -15.24 -36.25 -3.52
C ASN A 201 -16.78 -36.13 -3.58
N ASP A 202 -17.51 -37.21 -3.30
CA ASP A 202 -18.97 -37.19 -3.23
C ASP A 202 -19.50 -36.28 -2.11
N ILE A 203 -18.85 -36.30 -0.93
CA ILE A 203 -19.18 -35.37 0.17
C ILE A 203 -18.92 -33.92 -0.25
N PHE A 204 -17.78 -33.62 -0.87
CA PHE A 204 -17.47 -32.27 -1.36
C PHE A 204 -18.40 -31.81 -2.50
N ALA A 205 -18.86 -32.72 -3.36
CA ALA A 205 -19.85 -32.43 -4.38
C ALA A 205 -21.22 -32.09 -3.77
N GLN A 206 -21.64 -32.79 -2.71
CA GLN A 206 -22.86 -32.46 -1.96
C GLN A 206 -22.75 -31.10 -1.26
N ILE A 207 -21.63 -30.83 -0.58
CA ILE A 207 -21.37 -29.51 0.06
C ILE A 207 -21.39 -28.40 -0.99
N THR A 208 -20.80 -28.62 -2.17
CA THR A 208 -20.80 -27.65 -3.27
C THR A 208 -22.20 -27.39 -3.82
N LYS A 209 -23.06 -28.41 -3.93
CA LYS A 209 -24.50 -28.23 -4.27
C LYS A 209 -25.20 -27.35 -3.23
N VAL A 210 -24.99 -27.59 -1.93
CA VAL A 210 -25.59 -26.78 -0.85
C VAL A 210 -25.08 -25.33 -0.87
N ILE A 211 -23.77 -25.11 -1.02
CA ILE A 211 -23.18 -23.77 -1.14
C ILE A 211 -23.73 -23.04 -2.36
N ASN A 212 -23.83 -23.72 -3.51
CA ASN A 212 -24.37 -23.13 -4.73
C ASN A 212 -25.85 -22.81 -4.59
N TYR A 213 -26.65 -23.68 -3.96
CA TYR A 213 -28.04 -23.38 -3.63
C TYR A 213 -28.14 -22.08 -2.81
N ILE A 214 -27.44 -21.99 -1.67
CA ILE A 214 -27.43 -20.80 -0.79
C ILE A 214 -27.01 -19.53 -1.55
N LYS A 215 -25.99 -19.61 -2.42
CA LYS A 215 -25.55 -18.48 -3.25
C LYS A 215 -26.64 -17.99 -4.20
N HIS A 216 -27.34 -18.90 -4.88
CA HIS A 216 -28.41 -18.54 -5.81
C HIS A 216 -29.69 -18.09 -5.08
N SER A 217 -30.00 -18.65 -3.91
CA SER A 217 -31.11 -18.20 -3.05
C SER A 217 -30.97 -16.74 -2.61
N ARG A 218 -29.73 -16.24 -2.41
CA ARG A 218 -29.49 -14.84 -2.07
C ARG A 218 -29.74 -13.87 -3.23
N ASN A 219 -29.57 -14.31 -4.48
CA ASN A 219 -29.88 -13.49 -5.66
C ASN A 219 -31.38 -13.46 -6.00
N LEU A 220 -32.22 -14.30 -5.36
CA LEU A 220 -33.67 -14.29 -5.52
C LEU A 220 -34.39 -13.37 -4.53
N ASN A 221 -33.73 -13.00 -3.43
CA ASN A 221 -34.24 -12.06 -2.44
C ASN A 221 -33.65 -10.67 -2.67
N GLY A 222 -33.98 -10.06 -3.81
CA GLY A 222 -33.58 -8.69 -4.12
C GLY A 222 -34.28 -7.67 -3.22
N ILE A 223 -33.55 -7.19 -2.21
CA ILE A 223 -33.74 -5.93 -1.49
C ILE A 223 -32.39 -5.21 -1.51
#